data_AF-X1U8N4-F1
#
_entry.id   AF-X1U8N4-F1
#
_cell.length_a   1.000
_cell.length_b   1.000
_cell.length_c   1.000
_cell.angle_alpha   90.00
_cell.angle_beta   90.00
_cell.angle_gamma   90.00
#
_symmetry.space_group_name_H-M   'P 1'
#
loop_
_entity.id
_entity.type
_entity.pdbx_description
1 polymer ?
#
loop_
_entity_poly.entity_id
_entity_poly.type
_entity_poly.pdbx_seq_one_letter_code
_entity_poly.pdbx_strand_id
1 'polypeptide(L)'
;GMGNYFRGQTEHLLFGVKGSCPLLRNDIGTWFLAGRGGDHSVKPERIYEIIETCSPGPWLEIFARRNRPGWASWGAEIAAEA
;
A
#
# COMPACT_ATOMS: atom_id res chain seq x y z
N GLY A 1 2.91 -11.08 -10.70
CA GLY A 1 3.15 -12.52 -10.92
C GLY A 1 3.87 -12.73 -12.23
N MET A 2 4.47 -13.92 -12.45
CA MET A 2 5.23 -14.18 -13.70
C MET A 2 4.36 -14.15 -14.95
N GLY A 3 3.07 -14.51 -14.82
CA GLY A 3 2.12 -14.57 -15.94
C GLY A 3 2.31 -15.82 -16.80
N ASN A 4 1.24 -16.26 -17.47
CA ASN A 4 1.24 -17.49 -18.29
C ASN A 4 1.67 -17.19 -19.74
N TYR A 5 0.95 -16.29 -20.41
CA TYR A 5 1.25 -15.85 -21.78
C TYR A 5 2.05 -14.54 -21.82
N PHE A 6 1.60 -13.54 -21.04
CA PHE A 6 2.27 -12.24 -20.92
C PHE A 6 2.90 -12.08 -19.54
N ARG A 7 4.04 -11.37 -19.50
CA ARG A 7 4.74 -11.10 -18.23
C ARG A 7 4.01 -10.02 -17.45
N GLY A 8 3.74 -10.28 -16.18
CA GLY A 8 3.16 -9.29 -15.28
C GLY A 8 4.12 -8.12 -15.12
N GLN A 9 3.69 -6.93 -15.53
CA GLN A 9 4.42 -5.67 -15.35
C GLN A 9 3.72 -4.74 -14.35
N THR A 10 2.52 -5.12 -13.89
CA THR A 10 1.72 -4.35 -12.94
C THR A 10 1.38 -5.20 -11.71
N GLU A 11 1.22 -4.51 -10.59
CA GLU A 11 0.61 -5.04 -9.38
C GLU A 11 -0.66 -4.22 -9.13
N HIS A 12 -1.77 -4.91 -8.85
CA HIS A 12 -3.07 -4.26 -8.70
C HIS A 12 -3.36 -4.04 -7.22
N LEU A 13 -3.85 -2.85 -6.90
CA LEU A 13 -4.43 -2.54 -5.60
C LEU A 13 -5.93 -2.40 -5.75
N LEU A 14 -6.69 -3.16 -4.96
CA LEU A 14 -8.14 -3.03 -4.89
C LEU A 14 -8.48 -1.96 -3.86
N PHE A 15 -9.27 -0.97 -4.28
CA PHE A 15 -9.80 0.05 -3.38
C PHE A 15 -11.23 -0.30 -2.98
N GLY A 16 -11.52 -0.25 -1.68
CA GLY A 16 -12.83 -0.57 -1.12
C GLY A 16 -13.22 0.42 -0.04
N VAL A 17 -14.53 0.64 0.10
CA VAL A 17 -15.12 1.54 1.11
C VAL A 17 -16.17 0.78 1.90
N LYS A 18 -16.22 1.01 3.21
CA LYS A 18 -17.29 0.53 4.10
C LYS A 18 -18.03 1.73 4.69
N GLY A 19 -19.35 1.78 4.51
CA GLY A 19 -20.16 2.93 4.94
C GLY A 19 -19.85 4.18 4.13
N SER A 20 -19.88 5.35 4.79
CA SER A 20 -19.47 6.63 4.19
C SER A 20 -18.05 6.96 4.63
N CYS A 21 -17.10 6.88 3.70
CA CYS A 21 -15.71 7.29 3.90
C CYS A 21 -15.21 8.00 2.63
N PRO A 22 -15.45 9.32 2.51
CA PRO A 22 -14.98 10.09 1.37
C PRO A 22 -13.47 10.27 1.40
N LEU A 23 -12.86 10.35 0.22
CA LEU A 23 -11.45 10.73 0.07
C LEU A 23 -11.26 12.21 0.41
N LEU A 24 -10.07 12.57 0.89
CA LEU A 24 -9.62 13.94 1.11
C LEU A 24 -9.37 14.70 -0.20
N ARG A 25 -8.97 13.97 -1.25
CA ARG A 25 -8.80 14.47 -2.62
C ARG A 25 -9.10 13.34 -3.62
N ASN A 26 -9.52 13.71 -4.84
CA ASN A 26 -10.02 12.78 -5.85
C ASN A 26 -9.42 13.01 -7.26
N ASP A 27 -8.26 13.65 -7.33
CA ASP A 27 -7.55 13.99 -8.57
C ASP A 27 -6.37 13.04 -8.90
N ILE A 28 -6.21 11.95 -8.12
CA ILE A 28 -5.19 10.93 -8.38
C ILE A 28 -5.65 9.94 -9.46
N GLY A 29 -4.74 9.56 -10.35
CA GLY A 29 -4.99 8.54 -11.38
C GLY A 29 -5.06 7.11 -10.82
N THR A 30 -5.71 6.21 -11.56
CA THR A 30 -5.85 4.79 -11.19
C THR A 30 -4.60 3.94 -11.45
N TRP A 31 -3.58 4.52 -12.07
CA TRP A 31 -2.28 3.90 -12.29
C TRP A 31 -1.17 4.92 -12.03
N PHE A 32 -0.01 4.43 -11.61
CA PHE A 32 1.19 5.25 -11.45
C PHE A 32 2.43 4.39 -11.68
N LEU A 33 3.52 5.02 -12.10
CA LEU A 33 4.82 4.37 -12.12
C LEU A 33 5.38 4.33 -10.71
N ALA A 34 5.93 3.17 -10.33
CA ALA A 34 6.56 2.96 -9.05
C ALA A 34 7.85 2.16 -9.27
N GLY A 35 8.96 2.65 -8.71
CA GLY A 35 10.21 1.91 -8.73
C GLY A 35 10.07 0.62 -7.93
N ARG A 36 10.66 -0.48 -8.42
CA ARG A 36 10.80 -1.69 -7.62
C ARG A 36 11.83 -1.47 -6.53
N GLY A 37 11.49 -1.80 -5.29
CA GLY A 37 12.47 -1.94 -4.22
C GLY A 37 13.44 -3.09 -4.51
N GLY A 38 14.60 -3.09 -3.86
CA GLY A 38 15.62 -4.12 -4.03
C GLY A 38 15.18 -5.51 -3.57
N ASP A 39 14.28 -5.57 -2.58
CA ASP A 39 13.84 -6.83 -1.98
C ASP A 39 12.52 -7.35 -2.54
N HIS A 40 12.35 -8.67 -2.48
CA HIS A 40 11.12 -9.34 -2.92
C HIS A 40 9.90 -8.89 -2.13
N SER A 41 8.81 -8.60 -2.84
CA SER A 41 7.49 -8.28 -2.28
C SER A 41 7.45 -7.00 -1.43
N VAL A 42 8.39 -6.07 -1.64
CA VAL A 42 8.34 -4.71 -1.06
C VAL A 42 7.31 -3.87 -1.79
N LYS A 43 6.37 -3.31 -1.03
CA LYS A 43 5.42 -2.31 -1.54
C LYS A 43 6.17 -1.00 -1.84
N PRO A 44 5.98 -0.39 -3.02
CA PRO A 44 6.57 0.90 -3.32
C PRO A 44 6.10 2.02 -2.37
N GLU A 45 7.00 2.94 -1.99
CA GLU A 45 6.70 4.09 -1.12
C GLU A 45 5.52 4.94 -1.62
N ARG A 46 5.42 5.10 -2.94
CA ARG A 46 4.38 5.91 -3.59
C ARG A 46 2.95 5.46 -3.26
N ILE A 47 2.73 4.18 -2.95
CA ILE A 47 1.41 3.70 -2.51
C ILE A 47 1.03 4.37 -1.19
N TYR A 48 1.97 4.46 -0.25
CA TYR A 48 1.69 5.04 1.05
C TYR A 48 1.44 6.54 0.94
N GLU A 49 2.20 7.26 0.12
CA GLU A 49 1.97 8.68 -0.16
C GLU A 49 0.56 8.94 -0.72
N ILE A 50 0.10 8.08 -1.64
CA ILE A 50 -1.26 8.16 -2.18
C ILE A 50 -2.28 7.91 -1.08
N ILE A 51 -2.10 6.88 -0.25
CA ILE A 51 -3.05 6.59 0.84
C ILE A 51 -3.09 7.72 1.85
N GLU A 52 -1.95 8.27 2.25
CA GLU A 52 -1.85 9.34 3.25
C GLU A 52 -2.46 10.66 2.77
N THR A 53 -2.43 10.93 1.46
CA THR A 53 -3.00 12.15 0.87
C THR A 53 -4.46 12.01 0.45
N CYS A 54 -4.93 10.80 0.16
CA CYS A 54 -6.29 10.55 -0.29
C CYS A 54 -7.21 10.00 0.80
N SER A 55 -6.73 9.16 1.71
CA SER A 55 -7.56 8.49 2.70
C SER A 55 -7.38 9.11 4.09
N PRO A 56 -8.48 9.45 4.79
CA PRO A 56 -8.37 9.94 6.17
C PRO A 56 -7.76 8.86 7.06
N GLY A 57 -6.85 9.26 7.95
CA GLY A 57 -6.32 8.39 9.00
C GLY A 57 -7.32 8.17 10.15
N PRO A 58 -6.97 7.34 11.15
CA PRO A 58 -5.70 6.61 11.29
C PRO A 58 -5.54 5.46 10.28
N TRP A 59 -4.30 5.05 10.01
CA TRP A 59 -4.00 4.00 9.03
C TRP A 59 -3.44 2.73 9.69
N LEU A 60 -3.74 1.58 9.09
CA LEU A 60 -3.30 0.25 9.52
C LEU A 60 -2.75 -0.52 8.32
N GLU A 61 -1.54 -1.07 8.46
CA GLU A 61 -0.99 -2.06 7.53
C GLU A 61 -0.99 -3.45 8.18
N ILE A 62 -1.65 -4.41 7.51
CA ILE A 62 -1.71 -5.82 7.90
C ILE A 62 -0.75 -6.61 7.00
N PHE A 63 -0.06 -7.59 7.59
CA PHE A 63 1.07 -8.31 6.99
C PHE A 63 2.26 -7.40 6.68
N ALA A 64 2.41 -6.36 7.49
CA ALA A 64 3.53 -5.44 7.39
C ALA A 64 4.85 -6.16 7.75
N ARG A 65 5.94 -5.77 7.11
CA ARG A 65 7.30 -6.28 7.36
C ARG A 65 8.21 -5.29 8.06
N ARG A 66 7.76 -4.04 8.19
CA ARG A 66 8.47 -2.94 8.82
C ARG A 66 7.45 -1.98 9.39
N ASN A 67 7.83 -1.26 10.44
CA ASN A 67 7.02 -0.18 10.96
C ASN A 67 7.09 1.03 10.02
N ARG A 68 5.96 1.73 9.86
CA ARG A 68 5.89 3.01 9.17
C ARG A 68 5.42 4.10 10.14
N PRO A 69 6.12 5.25 10.24
CA PRO A 69 5.68 6.35 11.10
C PRO A 69 4.23 6.77 10.80
N GLY A 70 3.42 6.94 11.84
CA GLY A 70 2.02 7.33 11.72
C GLY A 70 1.06 6.19 11.35
N TRP A 71 1.55 4.98 11.10
CA TRP A 71 0.73 3.80 10.83
C TRP A 71 0.78 2.84 12.02
N ALA A 72 -0.37 2.24 12.33
CA ALA A 72 -0.37 0.98 13.05
C ALA A 72 0.12 -0.11 12.10
N SER A 73 1.01 -0.98 12.57
CA SER A 73 1.56 -2.06 11.75
C SER A 73 1.36 -3.40 12.46
N TRP A 74 0.85 -4.37 11.74
CA TRP A 74 0.65 -5.73 12.24
C TRP A 74 1.19 -6.73 11.23
N GLY A 75 2.15 -7.56 11.64
CA GLY A 75 2.71 -8.60 10.79
C GLY A 75 3.72 -9.47 11.53
N ALA A 76 3.89 -10.70 11.08
CA ALA A 76 4.76 -11.69 11.73
C ALA A 76 6.26 -11.35 11.65
N GLU A 77 6.63 -10.46 10.72
CA GLU A 77 8.01 -10.04 10.50
C GLU A 77 8.34 -8.72 11.21
N ILE A 78 7.38 -8.12 11.91
CA ILE A 78 7.62 -6.93 12.75
C ILE A 78 8.09 -7.40 14.11
N ALA A 79 9.20 -6.84 14.58
CA ALA A 79 9.66 -7.06 15.95
C ALA A 79 8.52 -6.69 16.91
N ALA A 80 8.15 -7.62 17.80
CA ALA A 80 7.20 -7.32 18.85
C ALA A 80 7.70 -6.11 19.64
N GLU A 81 6.81 -5.15 19.92
CA GLU A 81 7.10 -4.15 20.95
C GLU A 81 7.39 -4.91 22.25
N ALA A 82 8.59 -4.71 22.80
CA ALA A 82 9.06 -5.33 24.03
C ALA A 82 8.30 -4.81 25.25
#